data_AF-A0A6M4P581-F1
#
_entry.id   AF-A0A6M4P581-F1
#
_cell.length_a   1.000
_cell.length_b   1.000
_cell.length_c   1.000
_cell.angle_alpha   90.00
_cell.angle_beta   90.00
_cell.angle_gamma   90.00
#
_symmetry.space_group_name_H-M   'P 1'
#
loop_
_entity.id
_entity.type
_entity.pdbx_description
1 polymer ?
#
loop_
_entity_poly.entity_id
_entity_poly.type
_entity_poly.pdbx_seq_one_letter_code
_entity_poly.pdbx_strand_id
1 'polypeptide(L)'
;MQALKNIIVNGAMILALLFGLTVSATAEMPSVEEVKAQAEQGNILYQDYLGDLYARGKGVRQDYAKALEWYKKAAEQGYANSQFSM
;
A
#
# COMPACT_ATOMS: atom_id res chain seq x y z
N MET A 1 -2.08 -24.35 -5.96
CA MET A 1 -1.18 -23.38 -6.63
C MET A 1 -1.50 -21.91 -6.36
N GLN A 2 -2.54 -21.56 -5.57
CA GLN A 2 -2.84 -20.16 -5.22
C GLN A 2 -1.84 -19.57 -4.19
N ALA A 3 -1.40 -20.37 -3.22
CA ALA A 3 -0.49 -19.90 -2.16
C ALA A 3 0.88 -19.41 -2.67
N LEU A 4 1.42 -20.02 -3.74
CA LEU A 4 2.69 -19.61 -4.34
C LEU A 4 2.56 -18.29 -5.12
N LYS A 5 1.41 -18.09 -5.79
CA LYS A 5 1.10 -16.81 -6.44
C LYS A 5 0.98 -15.70 -5.41
N ASN A 6 0.34 -15.93 -4.28
CA ASN A 6 0.22 -14.93 -3.21
C ASN A 6 1.58 -14.55 -2.60
N ILE A 7 2.50 -15.50 -2.43
CA ILE A 7 3.85 -15.20 -1.93
C ILE A 7 4.66 -14.38 -2.96
N ILE A 8 4.63 -14.77 -4.23
CA ILE A 8 5.34 -14.07 -5.31
C ILE A 8 4.75 -12.66 -5.55
N VAL A 9 3.41 -12.53 -5.50
CA VAL A 9 2.69 -11.27 -5.72
C VAL A 9 2.85 -10.32 -4.52
N ASN A 10 2.79 -10.80 -3.28
CA ASN A 10 3.02 -9.96 -2.09
C ASN A 10 4.46 -9.43 -2.03
N GLY A 11 5.45 -10.25 -2.41
CA GLY A 11 6.85 -9.81 -2.47
C GLY A 11 7.14 -8.84 -3.62
N ALA A 12 6.54 -9.06 -4.80
CA ALA A 12 6.74 -8.21 -5.97
C ALA A 12 6.05 -6.84 -5.83
N MET A 13 4.90 -6.75 -5.17
CA MET A 13 4.19 -5.48 -4.89
C MET A 13 4.99 -4.54 -3.98
N ILE A 14 5.66 -5.10 -2.96
CA ILE A 14 6.53 -4.35 -2.06
C ILE A 14 7.68 -3.69 -2.84
N LEU A 15 8.25 -4.41 -3.82
CA LEU A 15 9.34 -3.89 -4.64
C LEU A 15 8.87 -2.86 -5.69
N ALA A 16 7.68 -3.04 -6.27
CA ALA A 16 7.15 -2.13 -7.29
C ALA A 16 6.83 -0.73 -6.72
N LEU A 17 6.32 -0.64 -5.49
CA LEU A 17 6.04 0.63 -4.81
C LEU A 17 7.31 1.34 -4.31
N LEU A 18 8.37 0.61 -3.96
CA LEU A 18 9.62 1.19 -3.43
C LEU A 18 10.66 1.52 -4.51
N PHE A 19 10.74 0.73 -5.59
CA PHE A 19 11.84 0.83 -6.57
C PHE A 19 11.43 1.35 -7.95
N GLY A 20 10.16 1.72 -8.16
CA GLY A 20 9.70 2.31 -9.44
C GLY A 20 9.89 1.40 -10.66
N LEU A 21 10.13 0.11 -10.45
CA LEU A 21 10.24 -0.87 -11.53
C LEU A 21 8.85 -1.33 -11.93
N THR A 22 8.50 -1.09 -13.20
CA THR A 22 7.32 -1.70 -13.81
C THR A 22 7.49 -3.21 -13.77
N VAL A 23 6.74 -3.89 -12.90
CA VAL A 23 6.55 -5.34 -13.00
C VAL A 23 6.02 -5.62 -14.40
N SER A 24 6.71 -6.48 -15.13
CA SER A 24 6.47 -6.79 -16.52
C SER A 24 5.04 -7.28 -16.76
N ALA A 25 4.25 -6.43 -17.40
CA ALA A 25 3.21 -6.71 -18.39
C ALA A 25 2.02 -7.65 -18.07
N THR A 26 1.81 -8.19 -16.86
CA THR A 26 0.55 -8.92 -16.55
C THR A 26 0.00 -8.77 -15.13
N ALA A 27 0.58 -7.94 -14.26
CA ALA A 27 0.00 -7.66 -12.95
C ALA A 27 -1.04 -6.54 -13.08
N GLU A 28 -2.32 -6.89 -12.97
CA GLU A 28 -3.42 -5.92 -12.84
C GLU A 28 -3.10 -4.97 -11.66
N MET A 29 -3.31 -3.65 -11.84
CA MET A 29 -3.23 -2.73 -10.71
C MET A 29 -4.21 -3.22 -9.63
N PRO A 30 -3.79 -3.29 -8.35
CA PRO A 30 -4.64 -3.83 -7.30
C PRO A 30 -5.93 -3.00 -7.25
N SER A 31 -7.06 -3.68 -7.08
CA SER A 31 -8.33 -2.99 -6.92
C SER A 31 -8.29 -2.14 -5.66
N VAL A 32 -9.10 -1.09 -5.62
CA VAL A 32 -9.21 -0.24 -4.44
C VAL A 32 -9.59 -1.06 -3.20
N GLU A 33 -10.37 -2.12 -3.39
CA GLU A 33 -10.79 -3.06 -2.37
C GLU A 33 -9.61 -3.83 -1.79
N GLU A 34 -8.71 -4.34 -2.64
CA GLU A 34 -7.50 -5.04 -2.20
C GLU A 34 -6.56 -4.09 -1.45
N VAL A 35 -6.41 -2.86 -1.95
CA VAL A 35 -5.59 -1.84 -1.30
C VAL A 35 -6.11 -1.51 0.10
N LYS A 36 -7.43 -1.35 0.24
CA LYS A 36 -8.07 -1.13 1.55
C LYS A 36 -7.84 -2.30 2.49
N ALA A 37 -8.06 -3.53 2.03
CA ALA A 37 -7.88 -4.72 2.85
C ALA A 37 -6.44 -4.83 3.39
N GLN A 38 -5.44 -4.54 2.56
CA GLN A 38 -4.03 -4.58 2.97
C GLN A 38 -3.64 -3.40 3.87
N ALA A 39 -4.15 -2.20 3.61
CA ALA A 39 -3.92 -1.04 4.46
C ALA A 39 -4.50 -1.23 5.87
N GLU A 40 -5.68 -1.88 5.95
CA GLU A 40 -6.34 -2.25 7.21
C GLU A 40 -5.58 -3.36 7.97
N GLN A 41 -4.89 -4.26 7.26
CA GLN A 41 -3.98 -5.24 7.86
C GLN A 41 -2.70 -4.61 8.44
N GLY A 42 -2.53 -3.30 8.32
CA GLY A 42 -1.36 -2.60 8.84
C GLY A 42 -0.16 -2.63 7.89
N ASN A 43 -0.35 -2.89 6.60
CA ASN A 43 0.75 -2.79 5.66
C ASN A 43 1.02 -1.30 5.34
N ILE A 44 2.14 -0.78 5.84
CA ILE A 44 2.56 0.63 5.70
C ILE A 44 2.52 1.11 4.24
N LEU A 45 2.96 0.27 3.28
CA LEU A 45 3.00 0.65 1.87
C LEU A 45 1.61 0.81 1.28
N TYR A 46 0.67 -0.04 1.69
CA TYR A 46 -0.73 0.08 1.26
C TYR A 46 -1.46 1.22 1.95
N GLN A 47 -1.08 1.57 3.18
CA GLN A 47 -1.59 2.77 3.85
C GLN A 47 -1.16 4.04 3.09
N ASP A 48 0.11 4.14 2.71
CA ASP A 48 0.62 5.25 1.88
C ASP A 48 -0.09 5.29 0.51
N TYR A 49 -0.19 4.15 -0.16
CA TYR A 49 -0.86 4.05 -1.45
C TYR A 49 -2.36 4.40 -1.37
N LEU A 50 -3.06 3.97 -0.32
CA LEU A 50 -4.47 4.32 -0.09
C LEU A 50 -4.64 5.82 0.18
N GLY A 51 -3.68 6.44 0.88
CA GLY A 51 -3.61 7.89 1.04
C GLY A 51 -3.55 8.59 -0.33
N ASP A 52 -2.70 8.09 -1.23
CA ASP A 52 -2.55 8.57 -2.60
C ASP A 52 -3.83 8.42 -3.44
N LEU A 53 -4.54 7.30 -3.29
CA LEU A 53 -5.82 7.08 -3.97
C LEU A 53 -6.87 8.11 -3.53
N TYR A 54 -6.98 8.39 -2.23
CA TYR A 54 -7.88 9.42 -1.70
C TYR A 54 -7.44 10.83 -2.08
N ALA A 55 -6.14 11.14 -2.09
CA ALA A 55 -5.63 12.45 -2.47
C ALA A 55 -5.89 12.77 -3.95
N ARG A 56 -5.82 11.76 -4.83
CA ARG A 56 -5.97 11.89 -6.29
C ARG A 56 -7.36 11.52 -6.81
N GLY A 57 -8.23 10.94 -5.98
CA GLY A 57 -9.55 10.45 -6.38
C GLY A 57 -9.52 9.27 -7.37
N LYS A 58 -8.51 8.40 -7.25
CA LYS A 58 -8.35 7.26 -8.17
C LYS A 58 -9.12 6.04 -7.66
N GLY A 59 -10.22 5.70 -8.33
CA GLY A 59 -11.10 4.59 -7.91
C GLY A 59 -11.85 4.84 -6.59
N VAL A 60 -11.65 6.01 -5.98
CA VAL A 60 -12.37 6.52 -4.80
C VAL A 60 -12.73 7.98 -5.02
N ARG A 61 -13.71 8.48 -4.27
CA ARG A 61 -13.94 9.93 -4.20
C ARG A 61 -12.72 10.60 -3.56
N GLN A 62 -12.27 11.70 -4.17
CA GLN A 62 -11.18 12.50 -3.62
C GLN A 62 -11.55 13.00 -2.22
N ASP A 63 -10.65 12.80 -1.26
CA ASP A 63 -10.84 13.15 0.15
C ASP A 63 -9.47 13.33 0.83
N TYR A 64 -9.04 14.59 0.96
CA TYR A 64 -7.75 14.91 1.57
C TYR A 64 -7.70 14.60 3.07
N ALA A 65 -8.84 14.62 3.76
CA ALA A 65 -8.89 14.30 5.19
C ALA A 65 -8.59 12.80 5.38
N LYS A 66 -9.24 11.94 4.60
CA LYS A 66 -8.93 10.50 4.59
C LYS A 66 -7.51 10.22 4.14
N ALA A 67 -7.01 10.93 3.14
CA ALA A 67 -5.62 10.77 2.71
C ALA A 67 -4.65 11.01 3.87
N LEU A 68 -4.83 12.12 4.60
CA LEU A 68 -4.02 12.46 5.76
C LEU A 68 -4.11 11.41 6.89
N GLU A 69 -5.30 10.85 7.13
CA GLU A 69 -5.47 9.77 8.12
C GLU A 69 -4.63 8.54 7.77
N TRP A 70 -4.61 8.13 6.51
CA TRP A 70 -3.83 6.98 6.07
C TRP A 70 -2.33 7.24 6.09
N TYR A 71 -1.88 8.44 5.68
CA TYR A 71 -0.47 8.83 5.81
C TYR A 71 -0.01 8.86 7.27
N LYS A 72 -0.85 9.33 8.20
CA LYS A 72 -0.52 9.31 9.63
C LYS A 72 -0.33 7.90 10.16
N LYS A 73 -1.23 6.96 9.82
CA LYS A 73 -1.09 5.55 10.20
C LYS A 73 0.22 4.95 9.67
N ALA A 74 0.56 5.24 8.42
CA ALA A 74 1.82 4.79 7.82
C ALA A 74 3.05 5.35 8.55
N ALA A 75 3.03 6.65 8.86
CA ALA A 75 4.10 7.32 9.60
C ALA A 75 4.26 6.77 11.02
N GLU A 76 3.17 6.60 11.77
CA GLU A 76 3.19 6.07 13.15
C GLU A 76 3.84 4.68 13.20
N GLN A 77 3.51 3.80 12.25
CA GLN A 77 4.12 2.48 12.17
C GLN A 77 5.58 2.53 11.68
N GLY A 78 5.91 3.43 10.76
CA GLY A 78 7.29 3.67 10.34
C GLY A 78 8.16 4.14 11.51
N TYR A 79 7.65 5.05 12.34
CA TYR A 79 8.31 5.50 13.57
C TYR A 79 8.40 4.38 14.60
N ALA A 80 7.35 3.58 14.83
CA ALA A 80 7.38 2.46 15.78
C ALA A 80 8.39 1.38 15.36
N ASN A 81 8.44 1.02 14.08
CA ASN A 81 9.42 0.07 13.55
C ASN A 81 10.85 0.64 13.59
N SER A 82 11.00 1.95 13.44
CA SER A 82 12.30 2.63 13.53
C SER A 82 12.75 2.90 14.97
N GLN A 83 11.85 2.88 15.96
CA GLN A 83 12.15 3.12 17.38
C GLN A 83 12.54 1.86 18.17
N PHE A 84 12.38 0.66 17.60
CA PHE A 84 12.88 -0.58 18.24
C PHE A 84 14.36 -0.87 17.93
N SER A 85 15.11 0.13 17.45
CA SER A 85 16.54 0.03 17.11
C SER A 85 17.40 1.07 17.85
N MET A 86 17.22 1.18 19.17
CA MET A 86 18.18 1.79 20.09
C MET A 86 18.34 0.95 21.35
#